data_AF-A0A1F3A6E4-F1
#
_entry.id   AF-A0A1F3A6E4-F1
#
_cell.length_a   1.000
_cell.length_b   1.000
_cell.length_c   1.000
_cell.angle_alpha   90.00
_cell.angle_beta   90.00
_cell.angle_gamma   90.00
#
_symmetry.space_group_name_H-M   'P 1'
#
loop_
_entity.id
_entity.type
_entity.pdbx_description
1 polymer ?
#
loop_
_entity_poly.entity_id
_entity_poly.type
_entity_poly.pdbx_seq_one_letter_code
_entity_poly.pdbx_strand_id
1 'polypeptide(L)'
;MRIAATAGQTLTTLPVNKRVFAGGGSSVRGYDYQSVGPLDPAGVPIGGRSAVEAAVEARARVMARVQLAAFVDAGAVYANSFPDFMGDYLVGAGVGVRYLSTIGPIRLDAALPLEKRPTDRDFQIYISLGQPF
;
A
#
# COMPACT_ATOMS: atom_id res chain seq x y z
N MET A 1 -2.45 11.07 1.92
CA MET A 1 -1.05 10.95 2.41
C MET A 1 -1.08 10.46 3.85
N ARG A 2 -0.21 9.53 4.21
CA ARG A 2 -0.03 8.99 5.56
C ARG A 2 1.45 9.11 5.94
N ILE A 3 1.71 9.56 7.16
CA ILE A 3 3.03 9.52 7.79
C ILE A 3 2.85 8.82 9.14
N ALA A 4 3.75 7.89 9.45
CA ALA A 4 3.76 7.19 10.72
C ALA A 4 5.19 7.10 11.27
N ALA A 5 5.32 7.16 12.59
CA ALA A 5 6.61 7.05 13.28
C ALA A 5 6.41 6.44 14.68
N THR A 6 7.40 5.68 15.13
CA THR A 6 7.44 5.04 16.44
C THR A 6 8.73 5.40 17.17
N ALA A 7 8.61 6.18 18.24
CA ALA A 7 9.73 6.65 19.04
C ALA A 7 10.20 5.63 20.11
N GLY A 8 11.40 5.84 20.64
CA GLY A 8 11.96 5.05 21.73
C GLY A 8 12.83 3.88 21.27
N GLN A 9 12.26 2.69 21.15
CA GLN A 9 12.99 1.43 20.92
C GLN A 9 13.55 1.31 19.50
N THR A 10 14.66 0.58 19.33
CA THR A 10 15.23 0.23 18.02
C THR A 10 14.36 -0.81 17.29
N LEU A 11 14.53 -0.98 15.97
CA LEU A 11 13.70 -1.93 15.20
C LEU A 11 13.82 -3.37 15.74
N THR A 12 15.01 -3.77 16.18
CA THR A 12 15.30 -5.12 16.69
C THR A 12 14.61 -5.41 18.02
N THR A 13 14.36 -4.40 18.84
CA THR A 13 13.71 -4.54 20.16
C THR A 13 12.22 -4.20 20.11
N LEU A 14 11.80 -3.43 19.11
CA LEU A 14 10.41 -3.03 18.92
C LEU A 14 9.55 -4.27 18.57
N PRO A 15 8.53 -4.59 19.39
CA PRO A 15 7.59 -5.67 19.12
C PRO A 15 6.91 -5.50 17.76
N VAL A 16 6.69 -6.60 17.04
CA VAL A 16 6.14 -6.59 15.66
C VAL A 16 4.81 -5.86 15.57
N ASN A 17 3.94 -6.01 16.57
CA ASN A 17 2.64 -5.32 16.63
C ASN A 17 2.74 -3.79 16.82
N LYS A 18 3.93 -3.26 17.13
CA LYS A 18 4.21 -1.82 17.21
C LYS A 18 4.98 -1.31 15.99
N ARG A 19 5.34 -2.18 15.04
CA ARG A 19 6.01 -1.80 13.80
C ARG A 19 5.00 -1.27 12.79
N VAL A 20 5.48 -0.43 11.90
CA VAL A 20 4.70 0.12 10.79
C VAL A 20 4.95 -0.73 9.56
N PHE A 21 3.89 -0.98 8.79
CA PHE A 21 3.93 -1.72 7.54
C PHE A 21 3.16 -0.97 6.46
N ALA A 22 3.54 -1.21 5.22
CA ALA A 22 2.91 -0.69 4.01
C ALA A 22 2.88 -1.78 2.91
N GLY A 23 2.05 -1.58 1.89
CA GLY A 23 1.82 -2.53 0.80
C GLY A 23 0.49 -3.28 0.93
N GLY A 24 -0.16 -3.49 -0.21
CA GLY A 24 -1.47 -4.11 -0.32
C GLY A 24 -2.60 -3.12 -0.68
N GLY A 25 -3.83 -3.62 -0.74
CA GLY A 25 -4.98 -2.93 -1.34
C GLY A 25 -5.41 -1.60 -0.71
N SER A 26 -4.98 -1.35 0.53
CA SER A 26 -5.29 -0.15 1.33
C SER A 26 -4.06 0.69 1.67
N SER A 27 -2.95 0.46 0.98
CA SER A 27 -1.66 1.12 1.18
C SER A 27 -1.07 1.38 -0.20
N VAL A 28 0.09 0.80 -0.52
CA VAL A 28 0.68 0.83 -1.86
C VAL A 28 0.16 -0.38 -2.66
N ARG A 29 -0.82 -0.16 -3.53
CA ARG A 29 -1.34 -1.20 -4.44
C ARG A 29 -0.26 -1.61 -5.45
N GLY A 30 -0.28 -2.86 -5.87
CA GLY A 30 0.72 -3.45 -6.77
C GLY A 30 1.77 -4.28 -6.03
N TYR A 31 1.90 -4.09 -4.71
CA TYR A 31 2.74 -4.89 -3.83
C TYR A 31 1.91 -5.83 -2.95
N ASP A 32 2.55 -6.92 -2.52
CA ASP A 32 1.98 -7.86 -1.55
C ASP A 32 1.68 -7.16 -0.22
N TYR A 33 0.78 -7.73 0.56
CA TYR A 33 0.42 -7.19 1.87
C TYR A 33 1.67 -7.04 2.74
N GLN A 34 1.87 -5.83 3.29
CA GLN A 34 2.99 -5.48 4.16
C GLN A 34 4.39 -5.55 3.51
N SER A 35 4.51 -5.84 2.21
CA SER A 35 5.83 -6.08 1.59
C SER A 35 6.60 -4.80 1.24
N VAL A 36 5.98 -3.62 1.32
CA VAL A 36 6.68 -2.35 1.09
C VAL A 36 7.51 -2.02 2.32
N GLY A 37 8.83 -2.08 2.15
CA GLY A 37 9.80 -1.85 3.22
C GLY A 37 10.90 -2.89 3.29
N PRO A 38 11.64 -2.90 4.42
CA PRO A 38 12.71 -3.84 4.67
C PRO A 38 12.17 -5.27 4.73
N LEU A 39 12.89 -6.18 4.08
CA LEU A 39 12.65 -7.62 4.11
C LEU A 39 13.83 -8.30 4.81
N ASP A 40 13.57 -9.44 5.46
CA ASP A 40 14.64 -10.31 5.93
C ASP A 40 15.29 -11.09 4.76
N PRO A 41 16.39 -11.85 5.00
CA PRO A 41 17.03 -12.65 3.95
C PRO A 41 16.14 -13.73 3.32
N ALA A 42 15.02 -14.09 3.95
CA ALA A 42 14.03 -15.03 3.41
C ALA A 42 12.93 -14.31 2.60
N GLY A 43 12.99 -12.99 2.47
CA GLY A 43 11.99 -12.17 1.77
C GLY A 43 10.76 -11.86 2.62
N VAL A 44 10.79 -12.11 3.92
CA VAL A 44 9.65 -11.85 4.82
C VAL A 44 9.67 -10.38 5.25
N PRO A 45 8.52 -9.67 5.21
CA PRO A 45 8.47 -8.29 5.66
C PRO A 45 8.70 -8.16 7.16
N ILE A 46 9.69 -7.37 7.55
CA ILE A 46 10.02 -7.14 8.98
C ILE A 46 9.41 -5.85 9.53
N GLY A 47 8.82 -5.03 8.65
CA GLY A 47 8.26 -3.72 9.00
C GLY A 47 9.33 -2.70 9.35
N GLY A 48 8.88 -1.54 9.83
CA GLY A 48 9.76 -0.43 10.17
C GLY A 48 9.31 0.34 11.40
N ARG A 49 10.07 1.38 11.70
CA ARG A 49 9.79 2.37 12.76
C ARG A 49 9.18 3.64 12.21
N SER A 50 9.21 3.85 10.91
CA SER A 50 8.48 4.93 10.26
C SER A 50 8.02 4.53 8.87
N ALA A 51 7.01 5.23 8.36
CA ALA A 51 6.53 5.07 7.00
C ALA A 51 6.02 6.39 6.44
N VAL A 52 6.12 6.52 5.12
CA VAL A 52 5.53 7.62 4.33
C VAL A 52 4.79 6.98 3.18
N GLU A 53 3.52 7.34 3.00
CA GLU A 53 2.68 6.86 1.91
C GLU A 53 1.91 8.03 1.29
N ALA A 54 1.84 8.05 -0.04
CA ALA A 54 1.07 8.99 -0.81
C ALA A 54 0.29 8.25 -1.88
N ALA A 55 -0.92 8.71 -2.17
CA ALA A 55 -1.77 8.10 -3.19
C ALA A 55 -2.53 9.20 -3.91
N VAL A 56 -2.60 9.06 -5.23
CA VAL A 56 -3.41 9.90 -6.11
C VAL A 56 -4.35 8.99 -6.86
N GLU A 57 -5.63 9.33 -6.85
CA GLU A 57 -6.68 8.52 -7.47
C GLU A 57 -7.68 9.39 -8.22
N ALA A 58 -7.82 9.12 -9.51
CA ALA A 58 -8.82 9.71 -10.38
C ALA A 58 -10.01 8.74 -10.52
N ARG A 59 -11.22 9.29 -10.48
CA ARG A 59 -12.47 8.50 -10.49
C ARG A 59 -13.48 9.12 -11.43
N ALA A 60 -14.10 8.29 -12.26
CA ALA A 60 -15.13 8.73 -13.21
C ALA A 60 -16.35 7.82 -13.16
N ARG A 61 -17.54 8.39 -12.95
CA ARG A 61 -18.79 7.64 -13.02
C ARG A 61 -19.20 7.50 -14.48
N VAL A 62 -19.18 6.26 -14.98
CA VAL A 62 -19.50 5.95 -16.38
C VAL A 62 -20.93 5.47 -16.57
N MET A 63 -21.54 4.92 -15.51
CA MET A 63 -22.95 4.52 -15.49
C MET A 63 -23.57 4.79 -14.12
N ALA A 64 -24.90 4.69 -14.01
CA ALA A 64 -25.63 4.93 -12.76
C ALA A 64 -25.07 4.12 -11.57
N ARG A 65 -24.57 2.90 -11.78
CA ARG A 65 -24.00 2.06 -10.70
C ARG A 65 -22.53 1.71 -10.91
N VAL A 66 -21.86 2.25 -11.93
CA VAL A 66 -20.47 1.89 -12.26
C VAL A 66 -19.59 3.13 -12.25
N GLN A 67 -18.49 3.05 -11.50
CA GLN A 67 -17.42 4.05 -11.48
C GLN A 67 -16.09 3.38 -11.81
N LEU A 68 -15.31 4.00 -12.67
CA LEU A 68 -13.94 3.59 -12.98
C LEU A 68 -12.95 4.39 -12.13
N ALA A 69 -11.77 3.80 -11.94
CA ALA A 69 -10.67 4.37 -11.20
C ALA A 69 -9.35 4.18 -11.94
N ALA A 70 -8.48 5.18 -11.83
CA ALA A 70 -7.06 5.04 -12.11
C ALA A 70 -6.29 5.63 -10.93
N PHE A 71 -5.22 4.96 -10.51
CA PHE A 71 -4.49 5.37 -9.32
C PHE A 71 -2.99 5.15 -9.46
N VAL A 72 -2.25 5.92 -8.67
CA VAL A 72 -0.82 5.75 -8.40
C VAL A 72 -0.62 5.91 -6.91
N ASP A 73 -0.05 4.90 -6.28
CA ASP A 73 0.31 4.87 -4.87
C ASP A 73 1.83 4.77 -4.74
N ALA A 74 2.42 5.51 -3.81
CA ALA A 74 3.84 5.48 -3.50
C ALA A 74 4.02 5.30 -1.99
N GLY A 75 4.98 4.51 -1.57
CA GLY A 75 5.28 4.38 -0.16
C GLY A 75 6.66 3.84 0.16
N ALA A 76 7.11 4.16 1.36
CA ALA A 76 8.36 3.70 1.92
C ALA A 76 8.20 3.43 3.41
N VAL A 77 8.92 2.42 3.90
CA VAL A 77 8.98 2.03 5.31
C VAL A 77 10.44 1.96 5.71
N TYR A 78 10.79 2.55 6.85
CA TYR A 78 12.18 2.71 7.27
C TYR A 78 12.45 2.08 8.63
N ALA A 79 13.66 1.56 8.82
CA ALA A 79 14.11 1.05 10.11
C ALA A 79 14.33 2.16 11.16
N ASN A 80 14.50 3.41 10.72
CA ASN A 80 14.66 4.57 11.59
C ASN A 80 13.30 5.16 12.00
N SER A 81 13.26 5.78 13.17
CA SER A 81 12.05 6.44 13.70
C SER A 81 11.73 7.75 12.99
N PHE A 82 12.72 8.40 12.38
CA PHE A 82 12.49 9.49 11.43
C PHE A 82 12.49 8.91 10.02
N PRO A 83 11.44 9.18 9.22
CA PRO A 83 11.41 8.76 7.83
C PRO A 83 12.40 9.59 7.01
N ASP A 84 13.02 8.94 6.02
CA ASP A 84 13.76 9.64 4.99
C ASP A 84 12.79 10.07 3.89
N PHE A 85 12.52 11.37 3.78
CA PHE A 85 11.60 11.86 2.76
C PHE A 85 12.19 11.81 1.35
N MET A 86 13.51 11.70 1.23
CA MET A 86 14.24 11.66 -0.05
C MET A 86 14.72 10.24 -0.41
N GLY A 87 14.39 9.25 0.42
CA GLY A 87 14.76 7.85 0.21
C GLY A 87 14.00 7.19 -0.95
N ASP A 88 14.30 5.91 -1.17
CA ASP A 88 13.67 5.12 -2.22
C ASP A 88 12.20 4.80 -1.86
N TYR A 89 11.30 5.13 -2.79
CA TYR A 89 9.89 4.79 -2.69
C TYR A 89 9.57 3.64 -3.63
N LEU A 90 8.69 2.75 -3.16
CA LEU A 90 8.04 1.77 -4.00
C LEU A 90 6.72 2.36 -4.48
N VAL A 91 6.55 2.42 -5.80
CA VAL A 91 5.38 2.97 -6.47
C VAL A 91 4.64 1.85 -7.17
N GLY A 92 3.32 1.89 -7.08
CA GLY A 92 2.45 1.02 -7.83
C GLY A 92 1.32 1.79 -8.47
N ALA A 93 0.91 1.35 -9.64
CA ALA A 93 -0.12 2.01 -10.43
C ALA A 93 -1.13 0.99 -10.92
N GLY A 94 -2.36 1.44 -11.13
CA GLY A 94 -3.41 0.52 -11.52
C GLY A 94 -4.71 1.18 -11.88
N VAL A 95 -5.66 0.30 -12.18
CA VAL A 95 -7.04 0.66 -12.54
C VAL A 95 -8.01 -0.13 -11.68
N GLY A 96 -9.20 0.42 -11.51
CA GLY A 96 -10.23 -0.20 -10.70
C GLY A 96 -11.63 0.05 -11.22
N VAL A 97 -12.53 -0.83 -10.83
CA VAL A 97 -13.96 -0.73 -11.08
C VAL A 97 -14.68 -0.77 -9.75
N ARG A 98 -15.69 0.10 -9.61
CA ARG A 98 -16.56 0.17 -8.44
C ARG A 98 -17.99 -0.01 -8.87
N TYR A 99 -18.63 -1.03 -8.30
CA TYR A 99 -20.05 -1.27 -8.46
C TYR A 99 -20.80 -0.80 -7.22
N LEU A 100 -21.66 0.21 -7.39
CA LEU A 100 -22.47 0.80 -6.33
C LEU A 100 -23.73 -0.08 -6.13
N SER A 101 -23.61 -1.09 -5.27
CA SER A 101 -24.72 -1.97 -4.90
C SER A 101 -25.58 -1.36 -3.79
N THR A 102 -26.76 -1.93 -3.53
CA THR A 102 -27.66 -1.49 -2.46
C THR A 102 -27.07 -1.68 -1.06
N ILE A 103 -26.15 -2.65 -0.88
CA ILE A 103 -25.52 -2.97 0.40
C ILE A 103 -24.15 -2.29 0.58
N GLY A 104 -23.72 -1.49 -0.40
CA GLY A 104 -22.45 -0.77 -0.39
C GLY A 104 -21.63 -0.95 -1.69
N PRO A 105 -20.55 -0.18 -1.86
CA PRO A 105 -19.67 -0.31 -3.01
C PRO A 105 -18.94 -1.66 -3.02
N ILE A 106 -18.84 -2.30 -4.17
CA ILE A 106 -17.91 -3.39 -4.45
C ILE A 106 -16.75 -2.79 -5.24
N ARG A 107 -15.51 -3.02 -4.81
CA ARG A 107 -14.30 -2.53 -5.46
C ARG A 107 -13.48 -3.70 -5.97
N LEU A 108 -13.07 -3.61 -7.23
CA LEU A 108 -12.14 -4.50 -7.89
C LEU A 108 -11.01 -3.66 -8.49
N ASP A 109 -9.80 -3.83 -7.99
CA ASP A 109 -8.62 -3.11 -8.46
C ASP A 109 -7.57 -4.10 -9.00
N ALA A 110 -6.91 -3.74 -10.08
CA ALA A 110 -5.73 -4.40 -10.62
C ALA A 110 -4.57 -3.42 -10.63
N ALA A 111 -3.42 -3.81 -10.09
CA ALA A 111 -2.27 -2.94 -9.93
C ALA A 111 -0.95 -3.65 -10.26
N LEU A 112 0.00 -2.88 -10.74
CA LEU A 112 1.36 -3.29 -11.10
C LEU A 112 2.36 -2.55 -10.21
N PRO A 113 3.41 -3.22 -9.69
CA PRO A 113 4.54 -2.54 -9.08
C PRO A 113 5.41 -1.91 -10.18
N LEU A 114 5.67 -0.61 -10.09
CA LEU A 114 6.51 0.11 -11.04
C LEU A 114 8.00 -0.09 -10.75
N GLU A 115 8.37 -0.11 -9.47
CA GLU A 115 9.71 -0.43 -8.97
C GLU A 115 9.76 -1.86 -8.42
N LYS A 116 9.57 -2.83 -9.32
CA LYS A 116 9.51 -4.24 -8.97
C LYS A 116 10.87 -4.77 -8.46
N ARG A 117 10.89 -5.36 -7.27
CA ARG A 117 12.05 -6.13 -6.76
C ARG A 117 11.95 -7.60 -7.17
N PRO A 118 13.06 -8.38 -7.12
CA PRO A 118 13.03 -9.82 -7.44
C PRO A 118 12.05 -10.64 -6.58
N THR A 119 11.76 -10.17 -5.36
CA THR A 119 10.82 -10.82 -4.43
C THR A 119 9.36 -10.44 -4.68
N ASP A 120 9.09 -9.39 -5.47
CA ASP A 120 7.74 -8.90 -5.69
C ASP A 120 7.05 -9.64 -6.85
N ARG A 121 5.72 -9.78 -6.75
CA ARG A 121 4.90 -10.35 -7.83
C ARG A 121 4.79 -9.40 -9.02
N ASP A 122 4.37 -9.92 -10.16
CA ASP A 122 4.17 -9.10 -11.38
C ASP A 122 2.97 -8.17 -11.29
N PHE A 123 1.92 -8.56 -10.57
CA PHE A 123 0.70 -7.79 -10.40
C PHE A 123 -0.07 -8.23 -9.17
N GLN A 124 -1.03 -7.42 -8.77
CA GLN A 124 -1.95 -7.69 -7.67
C GLN A 124 -3.39 -7.41 -8.07
N ILE A 125 -4.30 -8.23 -7.57
CA ILE A 125 -5.75 -8.04 -7.69
C ILE A 125 -6.33 -7.88 -6.30
N TYR A 126 -7.14 -6.85 -6.11
CA TYR A 126 -7.80 -6.56 -4.84
C TYR A 126 -9.31 -6.55 -5.03
N ILE A 127 -10.02 -7.23 -4.14
CA ILE A 127 -11.48 -7.24 -4.08
C ILE A 127 -11.89 -6.78 -2.68
N SER A 128 -12.82 -5.83 -2.60
CA SER A 128 -13.41 -5.43 -1.32
C SER A 128 -14.89 -5.06 -1.46
N LEU A 129 -15.61 -5.20 -0.35
CA LEU A 129 -17.05 -4.94 -0.24
C LEU A 129 -17.29 -3.97 0.91
N GLY A 130 -18.13 -2.95 0.67
CA GLY A 130 -18.50 -1.94 1.66
C GLY A 130 -17.65 -0.68 1.54
N GLN A 131 -17.41 -0.01 2.67
CA GLN A 131 -16.42 1.06 2.76
C GLN A 131 -15.14 0.48 3.39
N PRO A 132 -14.12 0.12 2.58
CA PRO A 132 -12.78 -0.03 3.10
C PRO A 132 -12.17 1.37 3.21
N PHE A 133 -12.34 1.93 4.41
CA PHE A 133 -11.63 3.07 5.04
C PHE A 133 -11.61 4.38 4.23
#